data_AF-A0AAW5CE85-F1
#
_entry.id   AF-A0AAW5CE85-F1
#
_cell.length_a   1.000
_cell.length_b   1.000
_cell.length_c   1.000
_cell.angle_alpha   90.00
_cell.angle_beta   90.00
_cell.angle_gamma   90.00
#
_symmetry.space_group_name_H-M   'P 1'
#
loop_
_entity.id
_entity.type
_entity.pdbx_description
1 polymer ?
#
loop_
_entity_poly.entity_id
_entity_poly.type
_entity_poly.pdbx_seq_one_letter_code
_entity_poly.pdbx_strand_id
1 'polypeptide(L)' 'KVRDRIVSIDRHYVRPIVRGKETKSVEFGAKVNNIQIDGISFIEHLSFKAFNEGIRLKDCIRMQQKLMNVR' A
#
# COMPACT_ATOMS: atom_id res chain seq x y z
N LYS A 1 -25.84 -1.39 -0.10
CA LYS A 1 -24.47 -1.94 0.11
C LYS A 1 -23.85 -1.22 1.30
N VAL A 2 -23.43 -1.93 2.36
CA VAL A 2 -22.88 -1.32 3.58
C VAL A 2 -21.43 -0.85 3.32
N ARG A 3 -21.12 0.41 3.66
CA ARG A 3 -19.78 0.99 3.54
C ARG A 3 -18.90 0.54 4.72
N ASP A 4 -17.59 0.47 4.52
CA ASP A 4 -16.58 0.21 5.57
C ASP A 4 -16.78 -1.05 6.42
N ARG A 5 -17.27 -2.13 5.79
CA ARG A 5 -17.46 -3.42 6.45
C ARG A 5 -16.16 -3.92 7.11
N ILE A 6 -16.24 -4.21 8.40
CA ILE A 6 -15.21 -4.95 9.13
C ILE A 6 -15.29 -6.43 8.75
N VAL A 7 -14.14 -7.04 8.49
CA VAL A 7 -14.04 -8.47 8.12
C VAL A 7 -13.63 -9.32 9.31
N SER A 8 -12.99 -8.70 10.30
CA SER A 8 -12.55 -9.32 11.55
C SER A 8 -12.80 -8.34 12.69
N ILE A 9 -13.29 -8.85 13.82
CA ILE A 9 -13.46 -8.08 15.06
C ILE A 9 -12.08 -7.82 15.69
N ASP A 10 -11.22 -8.84 15.75
CA ASP A 10 -9.86 -8.72 16.28
C ASP A 10 -9.00 -7.73 15.48
N ARG A 11 -9.16 -7.72 14.15
CA ARG A 11 -8.45 -6.81 13.25
C ARG A 11 -9.43 -5.90 12.53
N HIS A 12 -10.08 -5.05 13.31
CA HIS A 12 -11.09 -4.10 12.86
C HIS A 12 -10.59 -3.06 11.85
N TYR A 13 -9.31 -2.99 11.49
CA TYR A 13 -8.77 -2.13 10.43
C TYR A 13 -8.66 -2.84 9.08
N VAL A 14 -8.78 -4.17 9.03
CA VAL A 14 -8.77 -4.93 7.78
C VAL A 14 -10.09 -4.68 7.05
N ARG A 15 -9.99 -4.23 5.79
CA ARG A 15 -11.12 -3.87 4.93
C ARG A 15 -11.03 -4.63 3.61
N PRO A 16 -12.17 -4.93 2.95
CA PRO A 16 -12.16 -5.40 1.58
C PRO A 16 -11.66 -4.29 0.64
N ILE A 17 -10.62 -4.57 -0.15
CA ILE A 17 -10.11 -3.69 -1.21
C ILE A 17 -10.54 -4.25 -2.56
N VAL A 18 -11.28 -3.46 -3.35
CA VAL A 18 -11.75 -3.90 -4.67
C VAL A 18 -10.58 -3.99 -5.65
N ARG A 19 -10.51 -5.11 -6.37
CA ARG A 19 -9.60 -5.31 -7.50
C ARG A 19 -10.38 -5.51 -8.79
N GLY A 20 -9.74 -5.18 -9.91
CA GLY A 20 -10.23 -5.51 -11.25
C GLY A 20 -9.79 -6.88 -11.77
N LYS A 21 -9.45 -7.85 -10.89
CA LYS A 21 -9.05 -9.20 -11.33
C LYS A 21 -10.26 -10.11 -11.41
N GLU A 22 -10.31 -10.95 -12.45
CA GLU A 22 -11.44 -11.83 -12.75
C GLU A 22 -11.71 -12.87 -11.65
N THR A 23 -10.65 -13.55 -11.16
CA THR A 23 -10.79 -14.65 -10.20
C THR A 23 -11.19 -14.21 -8.79
N LYS A 24 -10.76 -13.01 -8.36
CA LYS A 24 -11.02 -12.46 -7.02
C LYS A 24 -11.30 -10.96 -7.11
N SER A 25 -12.56 -10.61 -6.90
CA SER A 25 -13.06 -9.23 -6.96
C SER A 25 -12.57 -8.34 -5.82
N VAL A 26 -12.15 -8.93 -4.70
CA VAL A 26 -11.60 -8.21 -3.56
C VAL A 26 -10.38 -8.92 -2.98
N GLU A 27 -9.48 -8.15 -2.38
CA GLU A 27 -8.41 -8.63 -1.52
C GLU A 27 -8.53 -8.05 -0.12
N PHE A 28 -7.87 -8.69 0.83
CA PHE A 28 -7.81 -8.27 2.22
C PHE A 28 -6.35 -8.14 2.63
N GLY A 29 -6.06 -7.11 3.43
CA GLY A 29 -4.72 -6.88 3.97
C GLY A 29 -4.20 -5.49 3.64
N ALA A 30 -2.92 -5.28 3.93
CA ALA A 30 -2.24 -4.04 3.64
C ALA A 30 -1.88 -3.97 2.15
N LYS A 31 -2.22 -2.84 1.52
CA LYS A 31 -1.64 -2.42 0.25
C LYS A 31 -0.35 -1.67 0.58
N VAL A 32 0.72 -2.02 -0.13
CA VAL A 32 2.07 -1.50 0.14
C VAL A 32 2.68 -0.97 -1.14
N ASN A 33 3.28 0.20 -1.07
CA ASN A 33 4.20 0.72 -2.07
C ASN A 33 5.63 0.54 -1.55
N ASN A 34 6.48 -0.13 -2.33
CA ASN A 34 7.84 -0.52 -1.95
C ASN A 34 8.84 0.12 -2.92
N ILE A 35 10.00 0.52 -2.40
CA ILE A 35 11.14 0.99 -3.19
C ILE A 35 12.33 0.08 -2.89
N GLN A 36 13.14 -0.21 -3.91
CA GLN A 36 14.34 -1.01 -3.75
C GLN A 36 15.57 -0.14 -3.99
N ILE A 37 16.50 -0.16 -3.03
CA ILE A 37 17.75 0.59 -3.06
C ILE A 37 18.86 -0.38 -2.72
N ASP A 38 19.80 -0.58 -3.64
CA ASP A 38 20.97 -1.44 -3.47
C ASP A 38 20.65 -2.85 -2.93
N GLY A 39 19.63 -3.49 -3.50
CA GLY A 39 19.18 -4.82 -3.07
C GLY A 39 18.27 -4.85 -1.83
N ILE A 40 18.12 -3.73 -1.11
CA ILE A 40 17.27 -3.62 0.09
C ILE A 40 15.91 -3.02 -0.27
N SER A 41 14.84 -3.65 0.17
CA SER A 41 13.46 -3.17 0.00
C SER A 41 13.02 -2.31 1.19
N PHE A 42 12.45 -1.13 0.89
CA PHE A 42 11.90 -0.21 1.88
C PHE A 42 10.43 0.09 1.59
N ILE A 43 9.61 -0.03 2.63
CA ILE A 43 8.20 0.30 2.56
C ILE A 43 8.04 1.84 2.57
N GLU A 44 7.63 2.41 1.44
CA GLU A 44 7.37 3.85 1.30
C GLU A 44 6.00 4.22 1.85
N HIS A 45 4.98 3.44 1.49
CA HIS A 45 3.62 3.67 1.95
C HIS A 45 2.92 2.35 2.26
N LEU A 46 2.27 2.29 3.43
CA LEU A 46 1.47 1.15 3.86
C LEU A 46 0.08 1.64 4.26
N SER A 47 -0.96 1.01 3.71
CA SER A 47 -2.34 1.36 4.01
C SER A 47 -3.26 0.16 3.88
N PHE A 48 -4.27 0.08 4.76
CA PHE A 48 -5.38 -0.88 4.64
C PHE A 48 -6.54 -0.33 3.80
N LYS A 49 -6.36 0.84 3.18
CA LYS A 49 -7.27 1.44 2.21
C LYS A 49 -6.68 1.37 0.81
N ALA A 50 -7.54 1.43 -0.20
CA ALA A 50 -7.09 1.59 -1.58
C ALA A 50 -6.42 2.95 -1.77
N PHE A 51 -5.27 2.98 -2.44
CA PHE A 51 -4.60 4.20 -2.89
C PHE A 51 -4.04 4.01 -4.30
N ASN A 52 -3.80 5.11 -5.01
CA ASN A 52 -3.20 5.09 -6.34
C ASN A 52 -1.66 5.03 -6.22
N GLU A 53 -1.05 3.96 -6.74
CA GLU A 53 0.40 3.77 -6.76
C GLU A 53 1.09 4.73 -7.74
N GLY A 54 0.44 5.09 -8.85
CA GLY A 54 1.03 5.89 -9.92
C GLY A 54 1.42 7.32 -9.52
N ILE A 55 0.84 7.85 -8.43
CA ILE A 55 1.18 9.19 -7.91
C ILE A 55 2.30 9.18 -6.86
N ARG A 56 2.83 8.00 -6.52
CA ARG A 56 3.82 7.85 -5.43
C ARG A 56 5.25 8.16 -5.84
N LEU A 57 5.56 8.23 -7.14
CA LEU A 57 6.93 8.32 -7.65
C LEU A 57 7.75 9.45 -7.00
N LYS A 58 7.18 10.65 -6.85
CA LYS A 58 7.88 11.80 -6.24
C LYS A 58 8.28 11.53 -4.79
N ASP A 59 7.44 10.81 -4.06
CA ASP A 59 7.67 10.50 -2.65
C ASP A 59 8.64 9.32 -2.50
N CYS A 60 8.62 8.35 -3.42
CA CYS A 60 9.66 7.33 -3.56
C CYS A 60 11.05 7.96 -3.77
N ILE A 61 11.17 8.92 -4.69
CA ILE A 61 12.44 9.62 -4.96
C ILE A 61 12.91 10.39 -3.71
N ARG A 62 12.01 11.12 -3.04
CA ARG A 62 12.35 11.86 -1.81
C ARG A 62 12.82 10.90 -0.71
N MET A 63 12.16 9.76 -0.55
CA MET A 63 12.57 8.74 0.42
C MET A 63 13.93 8.15 0.07
N GLN A 64 14.18 7.83 -1.21
CA GLN A 64 15.48 7.35 -1.67
C GLN A 64 16.60 8.36 -1.39
N GLN A 65 16.41 9.64 -1.73
CA GLN A 65 17.36 10.72 -1.45
C GLN A 65 17.67 10.83 0.05
N LYS A 66 16.62 10.81 0.89
CA LYS A 66 16.75 10.84 2.35
C LYS A 66 17.54 9.64 2.89
N LEU A 67 17.30 8.45 2.37
CA LEU A 67 17.98 7.22 2.81
C LEU A 67 19.44 7.18 2.37
N MET A 68 19.73 7.68 1.16
CA MET A 68 21.09 7.71 0.61
C MET A 68 21.90 8.94 1.03
N ASN A 69 21.30 9.83 1.85
CA ASN A 69 21.89 11.10 2.27
C ASN A 69 22.35 11.99 1.10
N VAL A 70 21.69 11.83 -0.05
CA VAL A 70 21.93 12.61 -1.26
C VAL A 70 20.96 13.80 -1.18
N ARG A 71 21.53 15.00 -1.03
CA ARG A 71 20.82 16.27 -0.81
C ARG A 71 19.50 16.43 -1.55
#